data_AF-A0A383DJ76-F1
#
_entry.id   AF-A0A383DJ76-F1
#
_cell.length_a   1.000
_cell.length_b   1.000
_cell.length_c   1.000
_cell.angle_alpha   90.00
_cell.angle_beta   90.00
_cell.angle_gamma   90.00
#
_symmetry.space_group_name_H-M   'P 1'
#
loop_
_entity.id
_entity.type
_entity.pdbx_description
1 polymer ?
#
loop_
_entity_poly.entity_id
_entity_poly.type
_entity_poly.pdbx_seq_one_letter_code
_entity_poly.pdbx_strand_id
1 'polypeptide(L)'
;MSERIENVVIIGSGCAGYTAAIYTARANLEPLVVTGAMPGGLLTTTSIVENYPGFPEGIDGTDLMIDMQRQAERFGARVQFGSMVEAADLSQRPFKLTVDGKDILTQTLIIASGAGHRHLGIDSEEKLEKKGVTYCATCDGALPMFRNHPLVVVGGGDSACEEATYLTRFASKVHLVHRRDELRASKIMAARTLSHEKIEPVWDTV
;
A
#
# COMPACT_ATOMS: atom_id res chain seq x y z
N MET A 1 -17.54 -35.48 7.71
CA MET A 1 -16.36 -35.04 6.94
C MET A 1 -15.50 -34.26 7.91
N SER A 2 -14.23 -34.61 8.07
CA SER A 2 -13.32 -33.87 8.95
C SER A 2 -13.22 -32.42 8.46
N GLU A 3 -13.38 -31.44 9.34
CA GLU A 3 -13.01 -30.06 9.02
C GLU A 3 -11.54 -30.04 8.59
N ARG A 4 -11.27 -29.49 7.39
CA ARG A 4 -9.91 -29.30 6.89
C ARG A 4 -9.30 -28.14 7.68
N ILE A 5 -8.21 -28.40 8.39
CA ILE A 5 -7.43 -27.37 9.05
C ILE A 5 -6.32 -26.94 8.09
N GLU A 6 -6.28 -25.66 7.73
CA GLU A 6 -5.25 -25.11 6.87
C GLU A 6 -3.94 -24.91 7.65
N ASN A 7 -2.78 -25.27 7.08
CA ASN A 7 -1.50 -25.02 7.77
C ASN A 7 -1.20 -23.52 7.87
N VAL A 8 -1.48 -22.78 6.79
CA VAL A 8 -1.26 -21.34 6.69
C VAL A 8 -2.40 -20.71 5.89
N VAL A 9 -3.06 -19.72 6.48
CA VAL A 9 -3.92 -18.78 5.75
C VAL A 9 -3.24 -17.42 5.70
N ILE A 10 -3.26 -16.79 4.52
CA ILE A 10 -2.68 -15.49 4.23
C ILE A 10 -3.83 -14.55 3.85
N ILE A 11 -4.02 -13.47 4.61
CA ILE A 11 -5.00 -12.44 4.30
C ILE A 11 -4.32 -11.35 3.49
N GLY A 12 -4.71 -11.20 2.23
CA GLY A 12 -4.19 -10.18 1.31
C GLY A 12 -3.26 -10.74 0.25
N SER A 13 -3.33 -10.13 -0.94
CA SER A 13 -2.64 -10.58 -2.16
C SER A 13 -1.81 -9.47 -2.82
N GLY A 14 -1.27 -8.54 -2.03
CA GLY A 14 -0.18 -7.65 -2.51
C GLY A 14 1.17 -8.36 -2.49
N CYS A 15 2.27 -7.61 -2.71
CA CYS A 15 3.63 -8.15 -2.68
C CYS A 15 3.91 -9.00 -1.44
N ALA A 16 3.55 -8.49 -0.24
CA ALA A 16 3.77 -9.20 1.02
C ALA A 16 3.05 -10.55 1.07
N GLY A 17 1.78 -10.59 0.65
CA GLY A 17 0.96 -11.79 0.64
C GLY A 17 1.49 -12.84 -0.33
N TYR A 18 1.79 -12.45 -1.57
CA TYR A 18 2.33 -13.39 -2.56
C TYR A 18 3.76 -13.83 -2.24
N THR A 19 4.63 -12.98 -1.70
CA THR A 19 5.94 -13.42 -1.23
C THR A 19 5.79 -14.44 -0.09
N ALA A 20 4.91 -14.20 0.89
CA ALA A 20 4.64 -15.17 1.95
C ALA A 20 4.09 -16.50 1.37
N ALA A 21 3.20 -16.42 0.38
CA ALA A 21 2.65 -17.59 -0.28
C ALA A 21 3.71 -18.41 -1.02
N ILE A 22 4.63 -17.74 -1.74
CA ILE A 22 5.74 -18.40 -2.44
C ILE A 22 6.59 -19.21 -1.46
N TYR A 23 7.00 -18.60 -0.34
CA TYR A 23 7.88 -19.27 0.62
C TYR A 23 7.17 -20.39 1.39
N THR A 24 5.93 -20.19 1.79
CA THR A 24 5.17 -21.21 2.51
C THR A 24 4.75 -22.38 1.61
N ALA A 25 4.44 -22.12 0.34
CA ALA A 25 4.19 -23.16 -0.66
C ALA A 25 5.45 -23.98 -0.95
N ARG A 26 6.62 -23.34 -1.10
CA ARG A 26 7.92 -24.03 -1.25
C ARG A 26 8.30 -24.89 -0.05
N ALA A 27 7.78 -24.57 1.14
CA ALA A 27 7.92 -25.38 2.33
C ALA A 27 6.89 -26.53 2.43
N ASN A 28 6.12 -26.78 1.37
CA ASN A 28 5.05 -27.78 1.30
C ASN A 28 3.94 -27.57 2.35
N LEU A 29 3.64 -26.32 2.70
CA LEU A 29 2.56 -25.99 3.65
C LEU A 29 1.19 -25.79 3.00
N GLU A 30 1.09 -25.86 1.67
CA GLU A 30 -0.17 -25.67 0.91
C GLU A 30 -0.97 -24.41 1.31
N PRO A 31 -0.35 -23.21 1.31
CA PRO A 31 -0.97 -22.00 1.84
C PRO A 31 -2.23 -21.61 1.07
N LEU A 32 -3.21 -21.08 1.80
CA LEU A 32 -4.41 -20.46 1.23
C LEU A 32 -4.31 -18.94 1.31
N VAL A 33 -4.31 -18.26 0.16
CA VAL A 33 -4.32 -16.80 0.06
C VAL A 33 -5.76 -16.32 -0.15
N VAL A 34 -6.27 -15.50 0.76
CA VAL A 34 -7.57 -14.83 0.63
C VAL A 34 -7.33 -13.42 0.10
N THR A 35 -7.78 -13.12 -1.12
CA THR A 35 -7.35 -11.89 -1.82
C THR A 35 -8.02 -10.61 -1.29
N GLY A 36 -9.25 -10.73 -0.77
CA GLY A 36 -10.11 -9.56 -0.59
C GLY A 36 -10.66 -9.01 -1.92
N ALA A 37 -11.26 -7.83 -1.84
CA ALA A 37 -11.96 -7.15 -2.95
C ALA A 37 -11.02 -6.61 -4.05
N MET A 38 -9.74 -6.40 -3.74
CA MET A 38 -8.74 -5.88 -4.69
C MET A 38 -7.56 -6.85 -4.81
N PRO A 39 -7.69 -7.92 -5.61
CA PRO A 39 -6.58 -8.84 -5.88
C PRO A 39 -5.35 -8.07 -6.41
N GLY A 40 -4.15 -8.36 -5.89
CA GLY A 40 -2.93 -7.63 -6.24
C GLY A 40 -2.71 -6.32 -5.45
N GLY A 41 -3.73 -5.84 -4.73
CA GLY A 41 -3.64 -4.63 -3.92
C GLY A 41 -3.35 -3.36 -4.73
N LEU A 42 -2.78 -2.35 -4.07
CA LEU A 42 -2.62 -1.00 -4.64
C LEU A 42 -1.80 -0.95 -5.92
N LEU A 43 -0.90 -1.91 -6.16
CA LEU A 43 -0.11 -1.93 -7.40
C LEU A 43 -0.96 -2.15 -8.65
N THR A 44 -2.14 -2.76 -8.53
CA THR A 44 -3.10 -2.87 -9.64
C THR A 44 -3.73 -1.54 -10.04
N THR A 45 -3.52 -0.50 -9.22
CA THR A 45 -3.99 0.86 -9.51
C THR A 45 -2.89 1.75 -10.08
N THR A 46 -1.62 1.34 -10.04
CA THR A 46 -0.54 2.10 -10.67
C THR A 46 -0.27 1.59 -12.08
N SER A 47 0.23 2.46 -12.95
CA SER A 47 0.70 2.07 -14.28
C SER A 47 2.10 1.47 -14.17
N ILE A 48 3.16 2.27 -14.20
CA ILE A 48 4.54 1.78 -14.24
C ILE A 48 5.19 1.82 -12.85
N VAL A 49 5.81 0.70 -12.47
CA VAL A 49 6.63 0.55 -11.28
C VAL A 49 8.10 0.53 -11.70
N GLU A 50 8.84 1.58 -11.35
CA GLU A 50 10.27 1.73 -11.71
C GLU A 50 11.23 1.37 -10.58
N ASN A 51 10.71 1.15 -9.37
CA ASN A 51 11.51 0.99 -8.14
C ASN A 51 11.43 -0.42 -7.53
N TYR A 52 10.83 -1.39 -8.22
CA TYR A 52 10.85 -2.79 -7.81
C TYR A 52 12.04 -3.53 -8.45
N PRO A 53 12.93 -4.15 -7.66
CA PRO A 53 14.16 -4.73 -8.19
C PRO A 53 13.88 -5.92 -9.12
N GLY A 54 14.66 -6.01 -10.20
CA GLY A 54 14.54 -7.05 -11.23
C GLY A 54 13.92 -6.58 -12.54
N PHE A 55 13.39 -5.35 -12.58
CA PHE A 55 12.76 -4.76 -13.77
C PHE A 55 13.49 -3.46 -14.17
N PRO A 56 14.64 -3.54 -14.87
CA PRO A 56 15.45 -2.36 -15.21
C PRO A 56 14.72 -1.36 -16.11
N GLU A 57 13.78 -1.82 -16.93
CA GLU A 57 12.94 -1.00 -17.81
C GLU A 57 11.58 -0.63 -17.18
N GLY A 58 11.41 -0.91 -15.87
CA GLY A 58 10.11 -0.86 -15.20
C GLY A 58 9.17 -2.01 -15.58
N ILE A 59 8.03 -2.09 -14.88
CA ILE A 59 6.97 -3.09 -15.13
C ILE A 59 5.60 -2.48 -14.83
N ASP A 60 4.55 -2.89 -15.55
CA ASP A 60 3.19 -2.52 -15.18
C ASP A 60 2.82 -3.11 -13.80
N GLY A 61 2.18 -2.32 -12.95
CA GLY A 61 1.84 -2.72 -11.59
C GLY A 61 0.90 -3.93 -11.54
N THR A 62 0.01 -4.07 -12.52
CA THR A 62 -0.89 -5.23 -12.66
C THR A 62 -0.11 -6.46 -13.13
N ASP A 63 0.76 -6.30 -14.13
CA ASP A 63 1.60 -7.40 -14.64
C ASP A 63 2.51 -7.96 -13.54
N LEU A 64 3.12 -7.09 -12.72
CA LEU A 64 3.91 -7.50 -11.57
C LEU A 64 3.11 -8.39 -10.60
N MET A 65 1.86 -8.01 -10.28
CA MET A 65 1.01 -8.79 -9.38
C MET A 65 0.57 -10.12 -9.99
N ILE A 66 0.26 -10.14 -11.29
CA ILE A 66 -0.06 -11.38 -12.01
C ILE A 66 1.13 -12.35 -11.98
N ASP A 67 2.34 -11.85 -12.20
CA ASP A 67 3.54 -12.69 -12.18
C ASP A 67 3.86 -13.23 -10.78
N MET A 68 3.69 -12.41 -9.73
CA MET A 68 3.82 -12.86 -8.34
C MET A 68 2.77 -13.93 -7.98
N GLN A 69 1.52 -13.76 -8.42
CA GLN A 69 0.47 -14.76 -8.23
C GLN A 69 0.85 -16.09 -8.92
N ARG A 70 1.21 -16.04 -10.20
CA ARG A 70 1.61 -17.22 -10.97
C ARG A 70 2.79 -17.94 -10.32
N GLN A 71 3.75 -17.20 -9.77
CA GLN A 71 4.88 -17.77 -9.04
C GLN A 71 4.42 -18.51 -7.77
N ALA A 72 3.48 -17.93 -7.01
CA ALA A 72 2.92 -18.58 -5.82
C ALA A 72 2.16 -19.87 -6.17
N GLU A 73 1.25 -19.81 -7.16
CA GLU A 73 0.45 -20.94 -7.62
C GLU A 73 1.32 -22.07 -8.19
N ARG A 74 2.39 -21.73 -8.91
CA ARG A 74 3.38 -22.70 -9.43
C ARG A 74 3.99 -23.56 -8.31
N PHE A 75 4.16 -23.02 -7.11
CA PHE A 75 4.71 -23.76 -5.96
C PHE A 75 3.62 -24.44 -5.12
N GLY A 76 2.33 -24.34 -5.48
CA GLY A 76 1.23 -25.02 -4.81
C GLY A 76 0.42 -24.13 -3.85
N ALA A 77 0.59 -22.80 -3.89
CA ALA A 77 -0.33 -21.90 -3.20
C ALA A 77 -1.73 -21.97 -3.83
N ARG A 78 -2.78 -21.94 -3.01
CA ARG A 78 -4.17 -21.77 -3.47
C ARG A 78 -4.59 -20.33 -3.26
N VAL A 79 -5.33 -19.80 -4.22
CA VAL A 79 -5.85 -18.43 -4.16
C VAL A 79 -7.38 -18.48 -4.13
N GLN A 80 -7.97 -17.83 -3.13
CA GLN A 80 -9.40 -17.65 -2.98
C GLN A 80 -9.74 -16.18 -3.30
N PHE A 81 -10.28 -15.97 -4.50
CA PHE A 81 -10.55 -14.66 -5.07
C PHE A 81 -11.82 -14.02 -4.50
N GLY A 82 -11.77 -12.71 -4.28
CA GLY A 82 -12.93 -11.89 -3.94
C GLY A 82 -13.52 -12.13 -2.54
N SER A 83 -12.99 -13.11 -1.80
CA SER A 83 -13.48 -13.44 -0.47
C SER A 83 -13.00 -12.44 0.58
N MET A 84 -13.89 -12.09 1.50
CA MET A 84 -13.63 -11.17 2.59
C MET A 84 -13.45 -11.94 3.90
N VAL A 85 -12.37 -11.65 4.62
CA VAL A 85 -12.24 -12.09 6.02
C VAL A 85 -12.95 -11.09 6.90
N GLU A 86 -14.05 -11.52 7.51
CA GLU A 86 -14.94 -10.71 8.34
C GLU A 86 -14.47 -10.67 9.80
N ALA A 87 -13.93 -11.80 10.28
CA ALA A 87 -13.50 -11.95 11.66
C ALA A 87 -12.34 -12.94 11.78
N ALA A 88 -11.52 -12.76 12.82
CA ALA A 88 -10.48 -13.70 13.23
C ALA A 88 -10.51 -13.87 14.75
N ASP A 89 -10.82 -15.08 15.23
CA ASP A 89 -10.66 -15.47 16.62
C ASP A 89 -9.24 -16.00 16.82
N LEU A 90 -8.43 -15.21 17.54
CA LEU A 90 -7.03 -15.49 17.83
C LEU A 90 -6.82 -15.99 19.28
N SER A 91 -7.90 -16.25 20.03
CA SER A 91 -7.83 -16.61 21.45
C SER A 91 -7.28 -18.01 21.70
N GLN A 92 -7.39 -18.91 20.71
CA GLN A 92 -6.94 -20.31 20.78
C GLN A 92 -6.46 -20.81 19.42
N ARG A 93 -5.80 -21.97 19.39
CA ARG A 93 -5.31 -22.62 18.16
C ARG A 93 -6.04 -23.95 17.90
N PRO A 94 -6.34 -24.33 16.64
CA PRO A 94 -6.13 -23.52 15.43
C PRO A 94 -6.98 -22.24 15.44
N PHE A 95 -6.46 -21.16 14.86
CA PHE A 95 -7.19 -19.90 14.74
C PHE A 95 -8.42 -20.10 13.86
N LYS A 96 -9.49 -19.38 14.18
CA LYS A 96 -10.73 -19.44 13.41
C LYS A 96 -10.96 -18.13 12.67
N LEU A 97 -11.09 -18.22 11.35
CA LEU A 97 -11.42 -17.09 10.48
C LEU A 97 -12.85 -17.26 9.99
N THR A 98 -13.61 -16.17 9.93
CA THR A 98 -14.89 -16.15 9.21
C THR A 98 -14.66 -15.50 7.85
N VAL A 99 -14.83 -16.28 6.78
CA VAL A 99 -14.60 -15.89 5.39
C VAL A 99 -15.89 -16.11 4.60
N ASP A 100 -16.47 -15.03 4.10
CA ASP A 100 -17.79 -15.03 3.43
C ASP A 100 -18.87 -15.78 4.24
N GLY A 101 -18.95 -15.51 5.55
CA GLY A 101 -19.88 -16.18 6.47
C GLY A 101 -19.58 -17.65 6.78
N LYS A 102 -18.44 -18.20 6.34
CA LYS A 102 -18.01 -19.58 6.63
C LYS A 102 -16.76 -19.61 7.49
N ASP A 103 -16.71 -20.56 8.43
CA ASP A 103 -15.54 -20.73 9.27
C ASP A 103 -14.43 -21.51 8.56
N ILE A 104 -13.21 -20.99 8.62
CA ILE A 104 -11.96 -21.63 8.19
C ILE A 104 -11.04 -21.73 9.40
N LEU A 105 -10.54 -22.94 9.68
CA LEU A 105 -9.55 -23.17 10.73
C LEU A 105 -8.14 -23.14 10.15
N THR A 106 -7.21 -22.49 10.84
CA THR A 106 -5.80 -22.49 10.44
C THR A 106 -4.83 -22.61 11.60
N GLN A 107 -3.73 -23.33 11.39
CA GLN A 107 -2.63 -23.37 12.37
C GLN A 107 -1.96 -22.00 12.46
N THR A 108 -1.75 -21.32 11.33
CA THR A 108 -0.98 -20.07 11.28
C THR A 108 -1.67 -19.05 10.40
N LEU A 109 -1.74 -17.81 10.88
CA LEU A 109 -2.30 -16.68 10.14
C LEU A 109 -1.21 -15.68 9.78
N ILE A 110 -1.14 -15.28 8.52
CA ILE A 110 -0.32 -14.15 8.05
C ILE A 110 -1.26 -13.03 7.60
N ILE A 111 -1.15 -11.86 8.22
CA ILE A 111 -1.94 -10.68 7.87
C ILE A 111 -1.10 -9.79 6.97
N ALA A 112 -1.46 -9.74 5.68
CA ALA A 112 -0.83 -8.95 4.62
C ALA A 112 -1.89 -8.11 3.88
N SER A 113 -2.90 -7.62 4.62
CA SER A 113 -4.09 -6.92 4.09
C SER A 113 -3.81 -5.54 3.49
N GLY A 114 -2.61 -5.00 3.72
CA GLY A 114 -2.20 -3.69 3.22
C GLY A 114 -2.84 -2.53 3.98
N ALA A 115 -2.78 -1.35 3.38
CA ALA A 115 -3.41 -0.14 3.87
C ALA A 115 -3.90 0.69 2.67
N GLY A 116 -5.11 1.24 2.76
CA GLY A 116 -5.65 2.15 1.75
C GLY A 116 -5.21 3.60 1.99
N HIS A 117 -5.29 4.42 0.94
CA HIS A 117 -5.07 5.85 1.06
C HIS A 117 -6.20 6.52 1.83
N ARG A 118 -5.87 7.58 2.57
CA ARG A 118 -6.87 8.45 3.18
C ARG A 118 -7.15 9.59 2.23
N HIS A 119 -8.33 9.57 1.64
CA HIS A 119 -8.82 10.61 0.76
C HIS A 119 -9.28 11.83 1.56
N LEU A 120 -9.15 13.02 0.96
CA LEU A 120 -9.75 14.25 1.48
C LEU A 120 -11.28 14.26 1.31
N GLY A 121 -11.79 13.51 0.33
CA GLY A 121 -13.22 13.37 0.07
C GLY A 121 -13.82 14.54 -0.71
N ILE A 122 -13.03 15.15 -1.60
CA ILE A 122 -13.46 16.26 -2.45
C ILE A 122 -13.62 15.79 -3.91
N ASP A 123 -14.64 16.25 -4.62
CA ASP A 123 -14.93 15.84 -6.00
C ASP A 123 -13.75 16.02 -6.97
N SER A 124 -12.91 17.03 -6.74
CA SER A 124 -11.74 17.29 -7.57
C SER A 124 -10.62 16.26 -7.36
N GLU A 125 -10.52 15.67 -6.17
CA GLU A 125 -9.54 14.62 -5.86
C GLU A 125 -9.79 13.39 -6.73
N GLU A 126 -11.04 12.92 -6.80
CA GLU A 126 -11.44 11.80 -7.65
C GLU A 126 -11.22 12.09 -9.14
N LYS A 127 -11.59 13.29 -9.61
CA LYS A 127 -11.46 13.69 -11.03
C LYS A 127 -10.01 13.78 -11.51
N LEU A 128 -9.09 14.13 -10.60
CA LEU A 128 -7.68 14.41 -10.89
C LEU A 128 -6.73 13.30 -10.41
N GLU A 129 -7.24 12.23 -9.82
CA GLU A 129 -6.45 11.06 -9.44
C GLU A 129 -5.69 10.53 -10.67
N LYS A 130 -4.37 10.31 -10.52
CA LYS A 130 -3.43 9.92 -11.60
C LYS A 130 -3.25 10.97 -12.72
N LYS A 131 -3.81 12.17 -12.56
CA LYS A 131 -3.70 13.31 -13.51
C LYS A 131 -3.10 14.56 -12.84
N GLY A 132 -2.40 14.37 -11.72
CA GLY A 132 -1.81 15.43 -10.92
C GLY A 132 -2.05 15.27 -9.42
N VAL A 133 -3.05 14.47 -9.02
CA VAL A 133 -3.25 14.03 -7.64
C VAL A 133 -2.67 12.62 -7.46
N THR A 134 -1.77 12.47 -6.49
CA THR A 134 -1.14 11.22 -6.09
C THR A 134 -1.06 11.12 -4.56
N TYR A 135 -0.97 9.89 -4.07
CA TYR A 135 -0.88 9.56 -2.65
C TYR A 135 0.49 8.98 -2.23
N CYS A 136 1.48 9.00 -3.13
CA CYS A 136 2.84 8.54 -2.86
C CYS A 136 3.85 9.42 -3.59
N ALA A 137 4.51 10.35 -2.88
CA ALA A 137 5.45 11.25 -3.53
C ALA A 137 6.74 10.53 -3.94
N THR A 138 7.16 9.52 -3.17
CA THR A 138 8.30 8.66 -3.54
C THR A 138 8.07 7.84 -4.80
N CYS A 139 6.81 7.51 -5.11
CA CYS A 139 6.44 6.75 -6.30
C CYS A 139 6.45 7.67 -7.54
N ASP A 140 5.77 8.82 -7.43
CA ASP A 140 5.40 9.61 -8.60
C ASP A 140 6.19 10.91 -8.75
N GLY A 141 6.87 11.38 -7.69
CA GLY A 141 7.48 12.71 -7.66
C GLY A 141 8.57 12.94 -8.71
N ALA A 142 9.19 11.86 -9.20
CA ALA A 142 10.20 11.92 -10.26
C ALA A 142 9.61 11.98 -11.68
N LEU A 143 8.30 11.74 -11.84
CA LEU A 143 7.66 11.73 -13.16
C LEU A 143 7.78 13.11 -13.83
N PRO A 144 7.97 13.17 -15.16
CA PRO A 144 8.19 14.43 -15.88
C PRO A 144 7.12 15.50 -15.64
N MET A 145 5.87 15.10 -15.39
CA MET A 145 4.76 16.04 -15.17
C MET A 145 4.92 16.91 -13.91
N PHE A 146 5.70 16.47 -12.92
CA PHE A 146 5.89 17.20 -11.65
C PHE A 146 7.19 18.01 -11.61
N ARG A 147 8.08 17.80 -12.58
CA ARG A 147 9.42 18.39 -12.59
C ARG A 147 9.37 19.89 -12.83
N ASN A 148 10.06 20.66 -11.99
CA ASN A 148 10.12 22.13 -12.00
C ASN A 148 8.77 22.84 -11.89
N HIS A 149 7.71 22.14 -11.47
CA HIS A 149 6.41 22.74 -11.18
C HIS A 149 6.24 23.00 -9.67
N PRO A 150 5.42 23.99 -9.27
CA PRO A 150 5.01 24.13 -7.89
C PRO A 150 4.09 22.96 -7.54
N LEU A 151 4.36 22.29 -6.41
CA LEU A 151 3.61 21.14 -5.94
C LEU A 151 2.97 21.44 -4.58
N VAL A 152 1.92 20.69 -4.24
CA VAL A 152 1.23 20.78 -2.96
C VAL A 152 1.34 19.45 -2.23
N VAL A 153 1.63 19.50 -0.93
CA VAL A 153 1.52 18.37 -0.01
C VAL A 153 0.47 18.71 1.04
N VAL A 154 -0.56 17.88 1.18
CA VAL A 154 -1.61 18.05 2.18
C VAL A 154 -1.34 17.14 3.36
N GLY A 155 -1.13 17.72 4.55
CA GLY A 155 -0.89 16.96 5.77
C GLY A 155 -0.09 17.73 6.81
N GLY A 156 0.24 17.08 7.92
CA GLY A 156 1.09 17.73 8.94
C GLY A 156 1.70 16.80 9.97
N GLY A 157 1.72 15.48 9.71
CA GLY A 157 2.51 14.54 10.47
C GLY A 157 3.90 14.36 9.85
N ASP A 158 4.67 13.41 10.38
CA ASP A 158 5.99 13.07 9.85
C ASP A 158 5.93 12.71 8.36
N SER A 159 4.95 11.92 7.92
CA SER A 159 4.77 11.56 6.51
C SER A 159 4.66 12.78 5.59
N ALA A 160 3.93 13.83 5.99
CA ALA A 160 3.81 15.04 5.18
C ALA A 160 5.14 15.79 5.08
N CYS A 161 5.92 15.80 6.17
CA CYS A 161 7.24 16.44 6.20
C CYS A 161 8.25 15.67 5.35
N GLU A 162 8.24 14.34 5.41
CA GLU A 162 9.08 13.46 4.59
C GLU A 162 8.77 13.65 3.10
N GLU A 163 7.50 13.55 2.71
CA GLU A 163 7.07 13.67 1.33
C GLU A 163 7.33 15.08 0.78
N ALA A 164 7.05 16.14 1.56
CA ALA A 164 7.36 17.52 1.15
C ALA A 164 8.87 17.74 0.95
N THR A 165 9.69 17.19 1.85
CA THR A 165 11.15 17.25 1.72
C THR A 165 11.65 16.45 0.53
N TYR A 166 11.06 15.29 0.24
CA TYR A 166 11.41 14.47 -0.91
C TYR A 166 11.11 15.21 -2.23
N LEU A 167 9.93 15.82 -2.34
CA LEU A 167 9.49 16.53 -3.54
C LEU A 167 10.34 17.76 -3.88
N THR A 168 11.09 18.35 -2.94
CA THR A 168 11.96 19.50 -3.24
C THR A 168 13.08 19.19 -4.23
N ARG A 169 13.39 17.90 -4.42
CA ARG A 169 14.34 17.40 -5.43
C ARG A 169 13.84 17.62 -6.86
N PHE A 170 12.53 17.65 -7.06
CA PHE A 170 11.90 17.70 -8.39
C PHE A 170 11.10 18.99 -8.59
N ALA A 171 10.41 19.46 -7.56
CA ALA A 171 9.57 20.65 -7.59
C ALA A 171 10.37 21.95 -7.67
N SER A 172 9.76 22.99 -8.25
CA SER A 172 10.27 24.36 -8.13
C SER A 172 9.97 24.96 -6.75
N LYS A 173 8.80 24.62 -6.18
CA LYS A 173 8.37 24.98 -4.83
C LYS A 173 7.41 23.91 -4.30
N VAL A 174 7.37 23.70 -2.99
CA VAL A 174 6.44 22.78 -2.33
C VAL A 174 5.62 23.55 -1.30
N HIS A 175 4.31 23.62 -1.51
CA HIS A 175 3.38 24.18 -0.54
C HIS A 175 2.91 23.08 0.41
N LEU A 176 3.26 23.20 1.69
CA LEU A 176 2.83 22.26 2.72
C LEU A 176 1.56 22.78 3.39
N VAL A 177 0.41 22.28 2.94
CA VAL A 177 -0.92 22.71 3.42
C VAL A 177 -1.29 21.92 4.67
N HIS A 178 -1.52 22.63 5.77
CA HIS A 178 -1.98 22.04 7.01
C HIS A 178 -3.19 22.78 7.59
N ARG A 179 -4.15 22.02 8.12
CA ARG A 179 -5.40 22.53 8.70
C ARG A 179 -5.26 23.20 10.09
N ARG A 180 -4.04 23.37 10.59
CA ARG A 180 -3.73 24.00 11.88
C ARG A 180 -2.55 24.95 11.71
N ASP A 181 -2.22 25.67 12.77
CA ASP A 181 -1.07 26.56 12.90
C ASP A 181 0.24 25.83 13.29
N GLU A 182 0.17 24.56 13.69
CA GLU A 182 1.33 23.73 14.01
C GLU A 182 1.29 22.32 13.41
N LEU A 183 2.47 21.77 13.11
CA LEU A 183 2.64 20.38 12.65
C LEU A 183 2.58 19.40 13.83
N ARG A 184 1.98 18.24 13.60
CA ARG A 184 2.06 17.07 14.49
C ARG A 184 3.36 16.28 14.35
N ALA A 185 4.16 16.58 13.32
CA ALA A 185 5.46 15.95 13.10
C ALA A 185 6.40 16.10 14.31
N SER A 186 7.34 15.18 14.43
CA SER A 186 8.43 15.27 15.40
C SER A 186 9.17 16.60 15.25
N LYS A 187 9.57 17.21 16.37
CA LYS A 187 10.14 18.57 16.39
C LYS A 187 11.31 18.75 15.43
N ILE A 188 12.19 17.74 15.35
CA ILE A 188 13.36 17.76 14.47
C ILE A 188 12.94 17.74 13.00
N MET A 189 11.95 16.91 12.66
CA MET A 189 11.47 16.79 11.29
C MET A 189 10.74 18.05 10.85
N ALA A 190 9.83 18.57 11.68
CA ALA A 190 9.16 19.84 11.45
C ALA A 190 10.17 20.97 11.24
N ALA A 191 11.15 21.11 12.13
CA ALA A 191 12.19 22.14 12.00
C ALA A 191 12.99 21.99 10.70
N ARG A 192 13.42 20.77 10.34
CA ARG A 192 14.14 20.52 9.10
C ARG A 192 13.31 20.90 7.87
N THR A 193 12.06 20.46 7.82
CA THR A 193 11.14 20.73 6.72
C THR A 193 10.84 22.22 6.58
N LEU A 194 10.54 22.92 7.67
CA LEU A 194 10.24 24.35 7.65
C LEU A 194 11.47 25.23 7.37
N SER A 195 12.69 24.72 7.61
CA SER A 195 13.94 25.42 7.26
C SER A 195 14.32 25.31 5.78
N HIS A 196 13.63 24.47 5.00
CA HIS A 196 13.99 24.21 3.61
C HIS A 196 13.49 25.33 2.69
N GLU A 197 14.38 25.96 1.91
CA GLU A 197 14.09 27.16 1.09
C GLU A 197 12.94 26.98 0.07
N LYS A 198 12.78 25.77 -0.47
CA LYS A 198 11.69 25.44 -1.41
C LYS A 198 10.36 25.10 -0.76
N ILE A 199 10.29 24.98 0.57
CA ILE A 199 9.06 24.60 1.27
C ILE A 199 8.40 25.84 1.84
N GLU A 200 7.14 26.06 1.48
CA GLU A 200 6.30 27.10 2.05
C GLU A 200 5.14 26.47 2.81
N PRO A 201 5.09 26.62 4.14
CA PRO A 201 3.93 26.17 4.89
C PRO A 201 2.72 27.07 4.62
N VAL A 202 1.56 26.45 4.49
CA VAL A 202 0.26 27.11 4.36
C VAL A 202 -0.62 26.61 5.50
N TRP A 203 -0.68 27.41 6.57
CA TRP A 203 -1.36 27.07 7.82
C TRP A 203 -2.86 27.35 7.77
N ASP A 204 -3.60 26.78 8.72
CA ASP A 204 -5.03 27.03 8.96
C ASP A 204 -5.90 26.93 7.70
N THR A 205 -5.53 26.00 6.79
CA THR A 205 -6.14 25.88 5.47
C THR A 205 -6.70 24.47 5.25
N VAL A 206 -7.91 24.40 4.67
CA VAL A 206 -8.67 23.17 4.34
C VAL A 206 -9.09 23.21 2.89
#